data_AF-K2EGV3-F1
#
_entry.id   AF-K2EGV3-F1
#
_cell.length_a   1.000
_cell.length_b   1.000
_cell.length_c   1.000
_cell.angle_alpha   90.00
_cell.angle_beta   90.00
_cell.angle_gamma   90.00
#
_symmetry.space_group_name_H-M   'P 1'
#
loop_
_entity.id
_entity.type
_entity.pdbx_description
1 polymer ?
#
loop_
_entity_poly.entity_id
_entity_poly.type
_entity_poly.pdbx_seq_one_letter_code
_entity_poly.pdbx_strand_id
1 'polypeptide(L)' 'MINWTVDEVKFKAQHPKMHKLWRLTQLINYGLDGEKLDKKEVIRNWANLDKKIDPLSRNYLKFLIWGN' A
#
# COMPACT_ATOMS: atom_id res chain seq x y z
N MET A 1 -8.37 -1.08 -5.93
CA MET A 1 -8.94 -1.72 -7.11
C MET A 1 -8.93 -3.18 -6.76
N ILE A 2 -10.09 -3.77 -6.45
CA ILE A 2 -10.19 -5.22 -6.54
C ILE A 2 -10.17 -5.50 -8.05
N ASN A 3 -8.99 -5.71 -8.60
CA ASN A 3 -8.88 -6.41 -9.88
C ASN A 3 -9.29 -7.85 -9.55
N TRP A 4 -10.55 -8.19 -9.81
CA TRP A 4 -11.16 -9.47 -9.44
C TRP A 4 -10.45 -10.71 -10.03
N THR A 5 -9.42 -10.52 -10.85
CA THR A 5 -8.68 -11.56 -11.54
C THR A 5 -7.16 -11.33 -11.56
N VAL A 6 -6.58 -10.73 -10.50
CA VAL A 6 -5.12 -10.79 -10.31
C VAL A 6 -4.75 -12.15 -9.75
N ASP A 7 -4.00 -12.94 -10.53
CA ASP A 7 -3.26 -14.08 -10.02
C ASP A 7 -2.11 -13.56 -9.15
N GLU A 8 -2.40 -13.42 -7.85
CA GLU A 8 -1.47 -12.84 -6.88
C GLU A 8 -0.19 -13.68 -6.74
N VAL A 9 -0.30 -15.00 -6.84
CA VAL A 9 0.84 -15.92 -6.75
C VAL A 9 1.80 -15.66 -7.90
N LYS A 10 1.28 -15.63 -9.14
CA LYS A 10 2.08 -15.33 -10.33
C LYS A 10 2.65 -13.92 -10.30
N PHE A 11 1.86 -12.93 -9.89
CA PHE A 11 2.32 -11.54 -9.83
C PHE A 11 3.44 -11.34 -8.81
N LYS A 12 3.32 -11.96 -7.63
CA LYS A 12 4.36 -11.96 -6.60
C LYS A 12 5.64 -12.62 -7.08
N ALA A 13 5.54 -13.74 -7.81
CA ALA A 13 6.70 -14.45 -8.35
C ALA A 13 7.42 -13.65 -9.44
N GLN A 14 6.69 -13.04 -10.37
CA GLN A 14 7.27 -12.34 -11.51
C GLN A 14 7.73 -10.91 -11.17
N HIS A 15 7.01 -10.22 -10.29
CA HIS A 15 7.23 -8.80 -10.00
C HIS A 15 7.13 -8.51 -8.49
N PRO A 16 8.01 -9.09 -7.66
CA PRO A 16 7.89 -9.01 -6.19
C PRO A 16 7.89 -7.57 -5.66
N LYS A 17 8.66 -6.66 -6.28
CA LYS A 17 8.68 -5.23 -5.88
C LYS A 17 7.37 -4.51 -6.21
N MET A 18 6.77 -4.79 -7.36
CA MET A 18 5.50 -4.18 -7.76
C MET A 18 4.33 -4.77 -6.98
N HIS A 19 4.36 -6.08 -6.73
CA HIS A 19 3.38 -6.76 -5.88
C HIS A 19 3.34 -6.14 -4.48
N LYS A 20 4.51 -5.88 -3.90
CA LYS A 20 4.61 -5.22 -2.59
C LYS A 20 3.95 -3.84 -2.57
N LEU A 21 4.26 -2.99 -3.55
CA LEU A 21 3.65 -1.66 -3.66
C LEU A 21 2.13 -1.74 -3.89
N TRP A 22 1.69 -2.66 -4.74
CA TRP A 22 0.28 -2.90 -5.04
C TRP A 22 -0.47 -3.36 -3.79
N ARG A 23 0.09 -4.31 -3.01
CA ARG A 23 -0.52 -4.83 -1.78
C ARG A 23 -0.66 -3.74 -0.72
N LEU A 24 0.38 -2.94 -0.50
CA LEU A 24 0.31 -1.78 0.40
C LEU A 24 -0.78 -0.79 -0.03
N THR A 25 -0.90 -0.52 -1.33
CA THR A 25 -1.94 0.34 -1.87
C THR A 25 -3.34 -0.25 -1.62
N GLN A 26 -3.52 -1.57 -1.78
CA GLN A 26 -4.79 -2.21 -1.50
C GLN A 26 -5.16 -2.12 -0.02
N LEU A 27 -4.24 -2.48 0.87
CA LEU A 27 -4.45 -2.42 2.32
C LEU A 27 -4.84 -1.01 2.78
N ILE A 28 -4.16 0.01 2.27
CA ILE A 28 -4.41 1.41 2.64
C ILE A 28 -5.79 1.86 2.16
N ASN A 29 -6.16 1.57 0.91
CA ASN A 29 -7.38 2.11 0.31
C ASN A 29 -8.65 1.32 0.66
N TYR A 30 -8.53 0.02 0.97
CA TYR A 30 -9.69 -0.87 1.14
C TYR A 30 -9.79 -1.51 2.52
N GLY A 31 -8.84 -1.23 3.41
CA GLY A 31 -8.83 -1.74 4.75
C GLY A 31 -7.76 -2.81 4.96
N LEU A 32 -7.34 -2.93 6.21
CA LEU A 32 -6.20 -3.75 6.59
C LEU A 32 -6.55 -5.23 6.78
N ASP A 33 -7.84 -5.58 6.85
CA ASP A 33 -8.31 -6.96 7.03
C ASP A 33 -7.63 -7.70 8.20
N GLY A 34 -7.43 -6.98 9.32
CA GLY A 34 -6.73 -7.50 10.51
C GLY A 34 -5.20 -7.46 10.44
N GLU A 35 -4.61 -7.08 9.31
CA GLU A 35 -3.17 -6.87 9.16
C GLU A 35 -2.72 -5.52 9.75
N LYS A 36 -1.40 -5.39 9.97
CA LYS A 36 -0.78 -4.13 10.38
C LYS A 36 0.19 -3.66 9.30
N LEU A 37 0.19 -2.36 9.03
CA LEU A 37 1.20 -1.74 8.17
C LEU A 37 2.51 -1.58 8.94
N ASP A 38 3.62 -2.02 8.34
CA ASP A 38 4.96 -1.70 8.84
C ASP A 38 5.30 -0.24 8.46
N LYS A 39 5.51 0.61 9.47
CA LYS A 39 5.84 2.04 9.25
C LYS A 39 7.07 2.21 8.36
N LYS A 40 8.13 1.42 8.57
CA LYS A 40 9.38 1.52 7.79
C LYS A 40 9.15 1.16 6.33
N GLU A 41 8.32 0.15 6.06
CA GLU A 41 7.92 -0.27 4.73
C GLU A 41 7.10 0.79 4.00
N VAL A 42 6.14 1.41 4.68
CA VAL A 42 5.35 2.50 4.12
C VAL A 42 6.25 3.70 3.78
N ILE A 43 7.16 4.09 4.68
CA ILE A 43 8.11 5.18 4.43
C ILE A 43 9.01 4.87 3.23
N ARG A 44 9.57 3.65 3.16
CA ARG A 44 10.46 3.22 2.06
C ARG A 44 9.79 3.28 0.70
N ASN A 45 8.47 3.07 0.63
CA ASN A 45 7.70 3.08 -0.61
C ASN A 45 6.89 4.37 -0.82
N TRP A 46 7.04 5.37 0.05
CA TRP A 46 6.14 6.51 0.12
C TRP A 46 6.05 7.29 -1.20
N ALA A 47 7.18 7.55 -1.86
CA ALA A 47 7.25 8.29 -3.12
C ALA A 47 6.45 7.66 -4.29
N ASN A 48 6.11 6.38 -4.17
CA ASN A 48 5.25 5.68 -5.13
C ASN A 48 3.82 5.50 -4.59
N LEU A 49 3.65 5.38 -3.27
CA LEU A 49 2.35 5.19 -2.61
C LEU A 49 1.51 6.46 -2.61
N ASP A 50 2.10 7.62 -2.31
CA ASP A 50 1.41 8.91 -2.15
C ASP A 50 0.60 9.36 -3.39
N LYS A 51 0.95 8.85 -4.58
CA LYS A 51 0.24 9.07 -5.84
C LYS A 51 -0.86 8.06 -6.13
N LYS A 52 -0.90 6.93 -5.40
CA LYS A 52 -1.75 5.76 -5.67
C LYS A 52 -2.79 5.48 -4.58
N ILE A 53 -2.61 6.07 -3.41
CA ILE A 53 -3.57 5.97 -2.30
C ILE A 53 -4.58 7.10 -2.33
N ASP A 54 -5.76 6.87 -1.76
CA ASP A 54 -6.81 7.89 -1.74
C ASP A 54 -6.35 9.14 -0.95
N PRO A 55 -6.84 10.34 -1.30
CA PRO A 55 -6.36 11.58 -0.69
C PRO A 55 -6.55 11.67 0.83
N LEU A 56 -7.62 11.08 1.37
CA LEU A 56 -7.91 11.13 2.80
C LEU A 56 -6.95 10.23 3.58
N SER A 57 -6.81 8.97 3.16
CA SER A 57 -5.85 8.02 3.73
C SER A 57 -4.42 8.51 3.57
N ARG A 58 -4.08 9.15 2.45
CA ARG A 58 -2.78 9.80 2.26
C ARG A 58 -2.49 10.84 3.33
N ASN A 59 -3.42 11.77 3.53
CA ASN A 59 -3.23 12.88 4.46
C ASN A 59 -3.16 12.34 5.89
N TYR A 60 -4.02 11.38 6.22
CA TYR A 60 -4.00 10.72 7.52
C TYR A 60 -2.69 9.96 7.78
N LEU A 61 -2.23 9.13 6.84
CA LEU A 61 -0.95 8.44 6.96
C LEU A 61 0.23 9.41 7.02
N LYS A 62 0.19 10.49 6.24
CA LYS A 62 1.23 11.52 6.28
C LYS A 62 1.31 12.16 7.67
N PHE A 63 0.17 12.46 8.27
CA PHE A 63 0.08 12.94 9.65
C PHE A 63 0.63 11.91 10.64
N LEU A 64 0.23 10.63 10.56
CA LEU A 64 0.75 9.59 11.48
C LEU A 64 2.26 9.34 11.35
N ILE A 65 2.83 9.56 10.16
CA ILE A 65 4.25 9.27 9.89
C ILE A 65 5.13 10.47 10.25
N TRP A 66 4.73 11.69 9.88
CA TRP A 66 5.54 12.92 9.95
C TRP A 66 4.90 14.07 10.74
N GLY A 67 3.65 13.95 11.17
CA GLY A 67 2.98 14.91 12.04
C GLY A 67 3.44 14.69 13.48
N ASN A 68 4.43 15.45 13.91
CA ASN A 68 4.64 15.78 15.32
C ASN A 68 3.78 16.99 15.67
#